data_AF-A0A3M8VTU6-F1
#
_entry.id   AF-A0A3M8VTU6-F1
#
_cell.length_a   1.000
_cell.length_b   1.000
_cell.length_c   1.000
_cell.angle_alpha   90.00
_cell.angle_beta   90.00
_cell.angle_gamma   90.00
#
_symmetry.space_group_name_H-M   'P 1'
#
loop_
_entity.id
_entity.type
_entity.pdbx_description
1 polymer ?
#
loop_
_entity_poly.entity_id
_entity_poly.type
_entity_poly.pdbx_seq_one_letter_code
_entity_poly.pdbx_strand_id
1 'polypeptide(L)'
;AARRRRRRGAEDAWQAAVRTAARIADEAGEIAVERVAHRPQRGELARAGGGDAGENIANDAYLVPADRAEDFRSRVLAAAEGQEGVRVEVTGPWAPYSFALPPEPAAHRETA
;
A
#
# COMPACT_ATOMS: atom_id res chain seq x y z
N ALA A 1 -28.75 20.48 4.30
CA ALA A 1 -28.81 19.17 3.61
C ALA A 1 -27.53 18.81 2.82
N ALA A 2 -26.93 19.73 2.07
CA ALA A 2 -25.75 19.47 1.23
C ALA A 2 -24.48 19.00 2.00
N ARG A 3 -24.19 19.57 3.17
CA ARG A 3 -23.02 19.18 4.00
C ARG A 3 -23.07 17.72 4.46
N ARG A 4 -24.26 17.20 4.77
CA ARG A 4 -24.44 15.79 5.19
C ARG A 4 -24.26 14.83 4.01
N ARG A 5 -24.76 15.19 2.82
CA ARG A 5 -24.58 14.37 1.59
C ARG A 5 -23.12 14.30 1.16
N ARG A 6 -22.39 15.44 1.19
CA ARG A 6 -20.95 15.47 0.91
C ARG A 6 -20.14 14.61 1.88
N ARG A 7 -20.47 14.66 3.18
CA ARG A 7 -19.78 13.84 4.19
C ARG A 7 -20.02 12.34 3.99
N ARG A 8 -21.24 11.93 3.67
CA ARG A 8 -21.55 10.52 3.34
C ARG A 8 -20.80 10.04 2.11
N GLY A 9 -20.81 10.82 1.01
CA GLY A 9 -20.08 10.43 -0.20
C GLY A 9 -18.57 10.29 0.01
N ALA A 10 -17.96 11.16 0.83
CA ALA A 10 -16.54 11.05 1.18
C ALA A 10 -16.25 9.81 2.06
N GLU A 11 -17.15 9.49 2.99
CA GLU A 11 -17.05 8.29 3.83
C GLU A 11 -17.23 7.02 3.00
N ASP A 12 -18.21 6.98 2.09
CA ASP A 12 -18.45 5.86 1.18
C ASP A 12 -17.24 5.61 0.26
N ALA A 13 -16.65 6.68 -0.29
CA ALA A 13 -15.43 6.61 -1.10
C ALA A 13 -14.24 6.10 -0.29
N TRP A 14 -14.06 6.60 0.94
CA TRP A 14 -13.02 6.11 1.84
C TRP A 14 -13.16 4.61 2.13
N GLN A 15 -14.38 4.15 2.44
CA GLN A 15 -14.66 2.74 2.71
C GLN A 15 -14.42 1.87 1.46
N ALA A 16 -14.76 2.36 0.27
CA ALA A 16 -14.46 1.67 -0.98
C ALA A 16 -12.95 1.53 -1.22
N ALA A 17 -12.20 2.58 -0.94
CA ALA A 17 -10.75 2.57 -1.07
C ALA A 17 -10.09 1.61 -0.07
N VAL A 18 -10.54 1.58 1.19
CA VAL A 18 -10.09 0.60 2.20
C VAL A 18 -10.36 -0.84 1.78
N ARG A 19 -11.57 -1.13 1.27
CA ARG A 19 -11.90 -2.48 0.77
C ARG A 19 -11.03 -2.88 -0.41
N THR A 20 -10.74 -1.94 -1.31
CA THR A 20 -9.87 -2.18 -2.47
C THR A 20 -8.44 -2.47 -2.03
N ALA A 21 -7.90 -1.68 -1.08
CA ALA A 21 -6.57 -1.90 -0.52
C ALA A 21 -6.45 -3.28 0.17
N ALA A 22 -7.49 -3.70 0.89
CA ALA A 22 -7.52 -5.04 1.50
C ALA A 22 -7.47 -6.15 0.43
N ARG A 23 -8.31 -6.06 -0.61
CA ARG A 23 -8.31 -7.03 -1.71
C ARG A 23 -6.96 -7.11 -2.42
N ILE A 24 -6.31 -5.97 -2.65
CA ILE A 24 -4.97 -5.93 -3.25
C ILE A 24 -3.96 -6.65 -2.35
N ALA A 25 -4.01 -6.40 -1.03
CA ALA A 25 -3.11 -7.05 -0.09
C ALA A 25 -3.32 -8.56 -0.02
N ASP A 26 -4.56 -9.04 -0.14
CA ASP A 26 -4.87 -10.47 -0.19
C ASP A 26 -4.27 -11.10 -1.46
N GLU A 27 -4.54 -10.54 -2.64
CA GLU A 27 -4.00 -11.05 -3.92
C GLU A 27 -2.47 -10.98 -3.98
N ALA A 28 -1.87 -9.94 -3.41
CA ALA A 28 -0.43 -9.80 -3.30
C ALA A 28 0.17 -10.85 -2.35
N GLY A 29 -0.52 -11.18 -1.25
CA GLY A 29 -0.10 -12.17 -0.26
C GLY A 29 -0.05 -13.60 -0.79
N GLU A 30 -0.82 -13.93 -1.83
CA GLU A 30 -0.78 -15.25 -2.46
C GLU A 30 0.52 -15.53 -3.23
N ILE A 31 1.31 -14.49 -3.52
CA ILE A 31 2.55 -14.60 -4.31
C ILE A 31 3.78 -14.12 -3.53
N ALA A 32 3.63 -13.04 -2.77
CA ALA A 32 4.74 -12.48 -2.02
C ALA A 32 5.19 -13.42 -0.90
N VAL A 33 6.51 -13.55 -0.73
CA VAL A 33 7.10 -14.32 0.37
C VAL A 33 7.20 -13.50 1.65
N GLU A 34 7.16 -12.16 1.52
CA GLU A 34 7.18 -11.24 2.66
C GLU A 34 6.48 -9.92 2.31
N ARG A 35 5.91 -9.26 3.31
CA ARG A 35 5.24 -7.95 3.18
C ARG A 35 5.68 -7.03 4.32
N VAL A 36 5.98 -5.77 3.99
CA VAL A 36 6.21 -4.70 4.95
C VAL A 36 5.23 -3.56 4.66
N ALA A 37 4.39 -3.23 5.63
CA ALA A 37 3.48 -2.09 5.54
C ALA A 37 4.16 -0.82 6.08
N HIS A 38 4.26 0.22 5.26
CA HIS A 38 4.77 1.53 5.66
C HIS A 38 3.62 2.48 6.00
N ARG A 39 3.92 3.46 6.86
CA ARG A 39 2.94 4.50 7.20
C ARG A 39 2.54 5.28 5.94
N PRO A 40 1.25 5.37 5.59
CA PRO A 40 0.82 6.22 4.49
C PRO A 40 1.20 7.67 4.78
N GLN A 41 1.84 8.34 3.83
CA GLN A 41 2.19 9.75 4.00
C GLN A 41 0.92 10.60 3.84
N ARG A 42 0.49 11.24 4.93
CA ARG A 42 -0.63 12.20 4.92
C ARG A 42 -0.05 13.62 4.88
N GLY A 43 -0.22 14.36 3.79
CA GLY A 43 0.17 15.79 3.74
C GLY A 43 0.62 16.30 2.36
N GLU A 44 0.84 17.61 2.28
CA GLU A 44 1.12 18.44 1.08
C GLU A 44 2.11 17.84 0.07
N LEU A 45 3.00 16.94 0.48
CA LEU A 45 3.92 16.18 -0.39
C LEU A 45 3.18 15.34 -1.44
N ALA A 46 2.00 14.79 -1.13
CA ALA A 46 1.17 14.13 -2.14
C ALA A 46 0.77 15.12 -3.26
N ARG A 47 0.57 16.41 -2.92
CA ARG A 47 0.19 17.47 -3.87
C ARG A 47 1.36 18.15 -4.57
N ALA A 48 2.57 18.04 -4.02
CA ALA A 48 3.79 18.64 -4.59
C ALA A 48 4.25 17.95 -5.89
N GLY A 49 3.74 16.75 -6.20
CA GLY A 49 4.02 16.00 -7.44
C GLY A 49 3.26 16.47 -8.69
N GLY A 50 2.57 17.60 -8.66
CA GLY A 50 1.99 18.22 -9.87
C GLY A 50 0.71 17.56 -10.41
N GLY A 51 -0.15 17.07 -9.52
CA GLY A 51 -1.47 16.56 -9.90
C GLY A 51 -2.43 16.56 -8.71
N ASP A 52 -3.72 16.40 -9.02
CA ASP A 52 -4.87 16.30 -8.12
C ASP A 52 -4.78 15.05 -7.22
N ALA A 53 -3.70 14.95 -6.44
CA ALA A 53 -3.31 13.73 -5.76
C ALA A 53 -4.30 13.43 -4.63
N GLY A 54 -5.01 12.31 -4.79
CA GLY A 54 -5.85 11.72 -3.76
C GLY A 54 -5.04 11.35 -2.51
N GLU A 55 -5.74 10.98 -1.44
CA GLU A 55 -5.12 10.57 -0.19
C GLU A 55 -4.43 9.20 -0.35
N ASN A 56 -3.15 9.11 0.00
CA ASN A 56 -2.47 7.82 0.09
C ASN A 56 -3.00 7.06 1.32
N ILE A 57 -3.62 5.91 1.08
CA ILE A 57 -4.24 5.07 2.11
C ILE A 57 -3.42 3.83 2.46
N ALA A 58 -2.48 3.42 1.59
CA ALA A 58 -1.67 2.23 1.74
C ALA A 58 -0.33 2.41 1.00
N ASN A 59 0.76 2.01 1.66
CA ASN A 59 2.11 2.05 1.10
C ASN A 59 2.83 0.78 1.57
N ASP A 60 2.74 -0.28 0.78
CA ASP A 60 3.26 -1.60 1.14
C ASP A 60 4.41 -1.99 0.22
N ALA A 61 5.43 -2.62 0.79
CA ALA A 61 6.50 -3.30 0.06
C ALA A 61 6.27 -4.81 0.10
N TYR A 62 6.49 -5.48 -1.04
CA TYR A 62 6.35 -6.92 -1.18
C TYR A 62 7.66 -7.54 -1.70
N LEU A 63 8.12 -8.60 -1.06
CA LEU A 63 9.22 -9.42 -1.55
C LEU A 63 8.63 -10.54 -2.41
N VAL A 64 8.96 -10.56 -3.69
CA VAL A 64 8.33 -11.44 -4.68
C VAL A 64 9.42 -12.25 -5.39
N PRO A 65 9.26 -13.57 -5.55
CA PRO A 65 10.14 -14.37 -6.40
C PRO A 65 10.24 -13.77 -7.81
N ALA A 66 11.46 -13.63 -8.34
CA ALA A 66 11.70 -12.87 -9.56
C ALA A 66 10.94 -13.43 -10.78
N ASP A 67 10.74 -14.75 -10.83
CA ASP A 67 9.97 -15.47 -11.85
C ASP A 67 8.45 -15.23 -11.75
N ARG A 68 7.96 -14.74 -10.61
CA ARG A 68 6.55 -14.44 -10.33
C ARG A 68 6.21 -12.94 -10.34
N ALA A 69 7.19 -12.07 -10.62
CA ALA A 69 7.02 -10.62 -10.55
C ALA A 69 5.93 -10.07 -11.50
N GLU A 70 5.81 -10.60 -12.72
CA GLU A 70 4.78 -10.14 -13.67
C GLU A 70 3.38 -10.65 -13.30
N ASP A 71 3.27 -11.89 -12.79
CA ASP A 71 2.01 -12.44 -12.25
C ASP A 71 1.54 -11.60 -11.06
N PHE A 72 2.46 -11.28 -10.13
CA PHE A 72 2.19 -10.37 -9.02
C PHE A 72 1.66 -9.02 -9.49
N ARG A 73 2.37 -8.36 -10.42
CA ARG A 73 1.97 -7.06 -10.96
C ARG A 73 0.58 -7.13 -11.61
N SER A 74 0.33 -8.17 -12.40
CA SER A 74 -0.94 -8.37 -13.08
C SER A 74 -2.10 -8.55 -12.09
N ARG A 75 -1.93 -9.37 -11.05
CA ARG A 75 -2.97 -9.59 -10.04
C ARG A 75 -3.26 -8.36 -9.20
N VAL A 76 -2.23 -7.63 -8.78
CA VAL A 76 -2.38 -6.37 -8.03
C VAL A 76 -3.16 -5.34 -8.84
N LEU A 77 -2.86 -5.19 -10.13
CA LEU A 77 -3.57 -4.26 -11.01
C LEU A 77 -5.01 -4.73 -11.27
N ALA A 78 -5.23 -6.01 -11.58
CA ALA A 78 -6.55 -6.58 -11.77
C ALA A 78 -7.43 -6.46 -10.51
N ALA A 79 -6.84 -6.60 -9.33
CA ALA A 79 -7.51 -6.38 -8.05
C ALA A 79 -7.93 -4.93 -7.83
N ALA A 80 -7.45 -3.97 -8.63
CA ALA A 80 -7.87 -2.57 -8.58
C ALA A 80 -8.83 -2.18 -9.71
N GLU A 81 -8.98 -3.02 -10.73
CA GLU A 81 -9.81 -2.72 -11.89
C GLU A 81 -11.28 -2.49 -11.52
N GLY A 82 -11.90 -1.54 -12.21
CA GLY A 82 -13.30 -1.17 -12.00
C GLY A 82 -13.60 -0.44 -10.68
N GLN A 83 -12.59 -0.09 -9.87
CA GLN A 83 -12.81 0.71 -8.66
C GLN A 83 -12.67 2.20 -8.95
N GLU A 84 -13.81 2.88 -9.02
CA GLU A 84 -13.84 4.34 -9.17
C GLU A 84 -13.21 5.02 -7.95
N GLY A 85 -12.37 6.04 -8.21
CA GLY A 85 -11.75 6.86 -7.16
C GLY A 85 -10.56 6.21 -6.45
N VAL A 86 -10.14 5.00 -6.85
CA VAL A 86 -8.92 4.36 -6.35
C VAL A 86 -7.85 4.36 -7.44
N ARG A 87 -6.66 4.81 -7.08
CA ARG A 87 -5.47 4.72 -7.93
C ARG A 87 -4.47 3.78 -7.28
N VAL A 88 -3.95 2.84 -8.07
CA VAL A 88 -2.90 1.93 -7.66
C VAL A 88 -1.67 2.20 -8.50
N GLU A 89 -0.53 2.31 -7.83
CA GLU A 89 0.76 2.50 -8.47
C GLU A 89 1.68 1.37 -8.00
N VAL A 90 2.21 0.62 -8.96
CA VAL A 90 3.13 -0.50 -8.72
C VAL A 90 4.47 -0.13 -9.34
N THR A 91 5.50 -0.16 -8.53
CA THR A 91 6.84 0.30 -8.87
C THR A 91 7.88 -0.74 -8.46
N GLY A 92 8.99 -0.81 -9.21
CA GLY A 92 10.02 -1.85 -9.05
C GLY A 92 10.27 -2.63 -10.35
N PRO A 93 11.05 -3.72 -10.28
CA PRO A 93 11.73 -4.25 -9.09
C PRO A 93 12.86 -3.34 -8.61
N TRP A 94 13.13 -3.36 -7.31
CA TRP A 94 14.23 -2.62 -6.68
C TRP A 94 15.02 -3.54 -5.75
N ALA A 95 16.19 -3.10 -5.30
CA ALA A 95 16.91 -3.80 -4.24
C ALA A 95 16.04 -3.89 -2.95
N PRO A 96 16.07 -5.01 -2.21
CA PRO A 96 15.09 -5.33 -1.17
C PRO A 96 15.40 -4.63 0.17
N TYR A 97 15.64 -3.31 0.15
CA TYR A 97 16.03 -2.55 1.34
C TYR A 97 15.02 -2.65 2.49
N SER A 98 13.72 -2.71 2.20
CA SER A 98 12.66 -2.90 3.22
C SER A 98 12.76 -4.24 3.96
N PHE A 99 13.49 -5.21 3.41
CA PHE A 99 13.62 -6.58 3.94
C PHE A 99 15.04 -6.88 4.45
N ALA A 100 15.95 -5.90 4.39
CA ALA A 100 17.37 -6.10 4.69
C ALA A 100 17.76 -5.65 6.11
N LEU A 101 16.80 -5.32 6.98
CA LEU A 101 17.11 -4.88 8.35
C LEU A 101 17.56 -6.07 9.21
N PRO A 102 18.78 -6.05 9.78
CA PRO A 102 19.19 -7.06 10.75
C PRO A 102 18.30 -6.99 12.00
N PRO A 103 18.06 -8.10 12.70
CA PRO A 103 17.33 -8.08 13.96
C PRO A 103 18.00 -7.12 14.94
N GLU A 104 17.20 -6.27 15.60
CA GLU A 104 17.66 -5.37 16.67
C GLU A 104 18.52 -6.18 17.66
N PRO A 105 19.75 -5.73 17.97
CA PRO A 105 20.60 -6.46 18.90
C PRO A 105 19.87 -6.57 20.24
N ALA A 106 19.68 -7.80 20.70
CA ALA A 106 19.05 -8.07 21.99
C ALA A 106 19.80 -7.26 23.05
N ALA A 107 19.08 -6.32 23.68
CA ALA A 107 19.62 -5.50 24.75
C ALA A 107 20.36 -6.41 25.74
N HIS A 108 21.68 -6.24 25.81
CA HIS A 108 22.51 -6.97 26.73
C HIS A 108 21.98 -6.66 28.13
N ARG A 109 21.25 -7.59 28.76
CA ARG A 109 21.00 -7.52 30.19
C ARG A 109 22.36 -7.69 30.84
N GLU A 110 22.98 -6.55 31.13
CA GLU A 110 24.12 -6.45 32.02
C GLU A 110 23.64 -6.89 33.40
N THR A 111 23.85 -8.17 33.70
CA THR A 111 23.82 -8.65 35.08
C THR A 111 25.12 -8.20 35.74
N ALA A 112 25.02 -7.19 36.60
CA ALA A 112 25.97 -6.90 37.65
C ALA A 112 25.23 -6.96 38.99
#